data_AF-A0AAW1SJJ5-F1
#
_entry.id   AF-A0AAW1SJJ5-F1
#
_cell.length_a   1.000
_cell.length_b   1.000
_cell.length_c   1.000
_cell.angle_alpha   90.00
_cell.angle_beta   90.00
_cell.angle_gamma   90.00
#
_symmetry.space_group_name_H-M   'P 1'
#
loop_
_entity.id
_entity.type
_entity.pdbx_description
1 polymer ?
#
loop_
_entity_poly.entity_id
_entity_poly.type
_entity_poly.pdbx_seq_one_letter_code
_entity_poly.pdbx_strand_id
1 'polypeptide(L)' 'MRSGRKVLRKKLIGDKVESYYPEPIHKVDPMFEDPLVQRRLDKLDRLHRRGKGPPKKGQGKRASKKK' A
#
# COMPACT_ATOMS: atom_id res chain seq x y z
N MET A 1 8.35 -32.28 35.75
CA MET A 1 8.58 -30.86 35.38
C MET A 1 8.63 -30.75 33.84
N ARG A 2 7.97 -29.76 33.21
CA ARG A 2 7.99 -29.60 31.74
C ARG A 2 9.27 -28.87 31.31
N SER A 3 10.23 -29.59 30.70
CA SER A 3 11.59 -29.09 30.38
C SER A 3 11.73 -28.25 29.10
N GLY A 4 10.64 -27.86 28.44
CA GLY A 4 10.69 -27.02 27.22
C GLY A 4 11.21 -27.72 25.94
N ARG A 5 11.78 -28.94 26.03
CA ARG A 5 12.36 -29.70 24.92
C ARG A 5 11.48 -29.81 23.66
N LYS A 6 10.15 -29.89 23.83
CA LYS A 6 9.19 -29.94 22.70
C LYS A 6 9.16 -28.62 21.91
N VAL A 7 9.37 -27.49 22.57
CA VAL A 7 9.37 -26.17 21.92
C VAL A 7 10.65 -25.98 21.13
N LEU A 8 11.80 -26.27 21.74
CA LEU A 8 13.12 -26.11 21.13
C LEU A 8 13.36 -27.05 19.92
N ARG A 9 12.69 -28.20 19.86
CA ARG A 9 12.78 -29.13 18.72
C ARG A 9 11.94 -28.72 17.51
N LYS A 10 11.01 -27.76 17.65
CA LYS A 10 10.22 -27.32 16.51
C LYS A 10 11.12 -26.52 15.57
N LYS A 11 11.04 -26.81 14.27
CA LYS A 11 11.65 -25.96 13.26
C LYS A 11 10.98 -24.60 13.28
N LEU A 12 11.75 -23.54 13.10
CA LEU A 12 11.20 -22.21 12.88
C LEU A 12 10.47 -22.23 11.53
N ILE A 13 9.25 -21.68 11.51
CA ILE A 13 8.41 -21.61 10.31
C ILE A 13 8.27 -20.13 9.87
N GLY A 14 8.93 -19.20 10.58
CA GLY A 14 8.83 -17.74 10.37
C GLY A 14 9.00 -17.34 8.90
N ASP A 15 10.12 -17.70 8.30
CA ASP A 15 10.45 -17.37 6.90
C ASP A 15 9.38 -17.86 5.92
N LYS A 16 8.81 -19.04 6.17
CA LYS A 16 7.74 -19.62 5.34
C LYS A 16 6.41 -18.88 5.51
N VAL A 17 6.14 -18.38 6.72
CA VAL A 17 4.93 -17.57 6.97
C VAL A 17 5.09 -16.17 6.37
N GLU A 18 6.29 -15.59 6.48
CA GLU A 18 6.62 -14.28 5.91
C GLU A 18 6.54 -14.29 4.38
N SER A 19 7.10 -15.32 3.74
CA SER A 19 7.10 -15.47 2.29
C SER A 19 5.74 -15.90 1.70
N TYR A 20 4.64 -15.79 2.45
CA TYR A 20 3.31 -16.23 1.98
C TYR A 20 2.82 -15.38 0.81
N TYR A 21 3.08 -14.07 0.82
CA TYR A 21 2.80 -13.19 -0.30
C TYR A 21 4.11 -12.78 -0.98
N PRO A 22 4.24 -12.94 -2.31
CA PRO A 22 5.42 -12.49 -3.02
C PRO A 22 5.49 -10.96 -3.01
N GLU A 23 6.72 -10.41 -2.95
CA GLU A 23 6.91 -8.98 -3.10
C GLU A 23 6.54 -8.55 -4.53
N PRO A 24 5.74 -7.49 -4.70
CA PRO A 24 5.35 -7.02 -6.01
C PRO A 24 6.53 -6.34 -6.73
N ILE A 25 6.58 -6.49 -8.06
CA ILE A 25 7.72 -6.06 -8.90
C ILE A 25 8.09 -4.57 -8.76
N HIS A 26 7.12 -3.69 -8.52
CA HIS A 26 7.34 -2.25 -8.34
C HIS A 26 8.18 -1.89 -7.10
N LYS A 27 8.33 -2.82 -6.13
CA LYS A 27 9.24 -2.65 -5.00
C LYS A 27 10.63 -3.22 -5.26
N VAL A 28 10.76 -4.11 -6.24
CA VAL A 28 11.99 -4.84 -6.56
C VAL A 28 12.81 -4.09 -7.60
N ASP A 29 12.16 -3.58 -8.63
CA ASP A 29 12.80 -2.85 -9.73
C ASP A 29 12.43 -1.36 -9.70
N PRO A 30 13.37 -0.46 -9.38
CA PRO A 30 13.15 0.98 -9.41
C PRO A 30 12.81 1.56 -10.79
N MET A 31 13.14 0.84 -11.86
CA MET A 31 12.89 1.27 -13.25
C MET A 31 11.56 0.73 -13.79
N PHE A 32 10.84 -0.08 -13.02
CA PHE A 32 9.55 -0.61 -13.43
C PHE A 32 8.46 0.47 -13.38
N GLU A 33 7.93 0.83 -14.54
CA GLU A 33 6.77 1.71 -14.64
C GLU A 33 5.47 0.90 -14.63
N ASP A 34 4.66 1.05 -13.57
CA ASP A 34 3.37 0.38 -13.46
C ASP A 34 2.33 1.07 -14.37
N PRO A 35 1.78 0.38 -15.39
CA PRO A 35 0.78 0.94 -16.29
C PRO A 35 -0.50 1.42 -15.58
N LEU A 36 -0.87 0.80 -14.45
CA LEU A 36 -2.04 1.21 -13.66
C LEU A 36 -1.78 2.52 -12.93
N VAL A 37 -0.57 2.71 -12.41
CA VAL A 37 -0.15 3.97 -11.77
C VAL A 37 -0.15 5.09 -12.81
N GLN A 38 0.41 4.85 -14.00
CA GLN A 38 0.44 5.85 -15.07
C GLN A 38 -0.98 6.27 -15.49
N ARG A 39 -1.86 5.30 -15.75
CA ARG A 39 -3.28 5.57 -16.06
C ARG A 39 -3.99 6.36 -14.96
N ARG A 40 -3.66 6.10 -13.68
CA ARG A 40 -4.22 6.84 -12.54
C ARG A 40 -3.77 8.30 -12.57
N LEU A 41 -2.49 8.56 -12.84
CA LEU A 41 -1.92 9.90 -12.93
C LEU A 41 -2.54 10.68 -14.09
N ASP A 42 -2.62 10.08 -15.28
CA ASP A 42 -3.22 10.70 -16.47
C ASP A 42 -4.69 11.07 -16.23
N LYS A 43 -5.43 10.20 -15.53
CA LYS A 43 -6.83 10.45 -15.16
C LYS A 43 -6.94 11.62 -14.20
N LEU A 44 -6.09 11.68 -13.16
CA LEU A 44 -6.10 12.77 -12.19
C LEU A 44 -5.78 14.11 -12.86
N ASP A 45 -4.76 14.15 -13.69
CA ASP A 45 -4.37 15.33 -14.45
C ASP A 45 -5.52 15.83 -15.35
N ARG A 46 -6.20 14.93 -16.05
CA ARG A 46 -7.41 15.26 -16.85
C ARG A 46 -8.56 15.82 -16.00
N LEU A 47 -8.75 15.34 -14.77
CA LEU A 47 -9.77 15.84 -13.84
C LEU A 47 -9.39 17.22 -13.27
N HIS A 48 -8.12 17.43 -12.94
CA HIS A 48 -7.62 18.71 -12.45
C HIS A 48 -7.77 19.81 -13.51
N ARG A 49 -7.46 19.53 -14.78
CA ARG A 49 -7.70 20.48 -15.90
C ARG A 49 -9.15 20.95 -15.99
N ARG A 50 -10.12 20.10 -15.61
CA ARG A 50 -11.57 20.40 -15.65
C ARG A 50 -12.09 21.01 -14.34
N GLY A 51 -11.25 21.19 -13.32
CA GLY A 51 -11.70 21.59 -11.97
C GLY A 51 -12.58 20.54 -11.28
N LYS A 52 -12.54 19.28 -11.74
CA LYS A 52 -13.27 18.14 -11.16
C LYS A 52 -12.36 17.20 -10.36
N GLY A 53 -11.12 17.63 -10.10
CA GLY A 53 -10.20 16.92 -9.22
C GLY A 53 -10.72 16.91 -7.77
N PRO A 54 -10.26 15.94 -6.96
CA PRO A 54 -10.58 15.93 -5.54
C PRO A 54 -10.04 17.20 -4.85
N PRO A 55 -10.75 17.76 -3.86
CA PRO A 55 -10.28 18.91 -3.10
C PRO A 55 -9.08 18.54 -2.23
N LYS A 56 -8.31 19.54 -1.79
CA LYS A 56 -7.23 19.35 -0.82
C LYS A 56 -7.79 18.76 0.48
N LYS A 57 -7.07 17.77 1.04
CA LYS A 57 -7.43 17.12 2.31
C LYS A 57 -7.68 18.18 3.39
N GLY A 58 -8.80 18.07 4.10
CA GLY A 58 -9.21 19.02 5.15
C GLY A 58 -9.89 20.30 4.62
N GLN A 59 -9.91 20.56 3.31
CA GLN A 59 -10.55 21.73 2.70
C GLN A 59 -11.77 21.33 1.86
N GLY A 60 -12.45 20.26 2.26
CA GLY A 60 -13.69 19.84 1.61
C GLY A 60 -14.80 20.88 1.80
N LYS A 61 -15.82 20.84 0.95
CA LYS A 61 -16.96 21.79 0.96
C LYS A 61 -17.67 21.91 2.32
N ARG A 62 -17.57 20.89 3.18
CA ARG A 62 -18.18 20.87 4.53
C ARG A 62 -17.22 21.25 5.65
N ALA A 63 -15.93 21.38 5.39
CA ALA A 63 -14.94 21.73 6.42
C ALA A 63 -15.19 23.13 7.00
N SER A 64 -15.69 24.07 6.18
CA SER A 64 -16.03 25.43 6.58
C SER A 64 -17.42 25.55 7.23
N LYS A 65 -18.26 24.51 7.22
CA LYS A 65 -19.64 24.57 7.77
C LYS A 65 -19.72 24.52 9.30
N LYS A 66 -18.59 24.37 10.00
CA LYS A 66 -18.51 24.34 11.47
C LYS A 66 -18.02 25.67 12.08
N LYS A 67 -18.12 26.78 11.35
CA LYS A 67 -18.03 28.13 11.92
C LYS A 67 -19.45 28.69 12.04
#